data_AF-A0A9X3C4W9-F1
#
_entry.id   AF-A0A9X3C4W9-F1
#
_cell.length_a   1.000
_cell.length_b   1.000
_cell.length_c   1.000
_cell.angle_alpha   90.00
_cell.angle_beta   90.00
_cell.angle_gamma   90.00
#
_symmetry.space_group_name_H-M   'P 1'
#
loop_
_entity.id
_entity.type
_entity.pdbx_description
1 polymer ?
#
loop_
_entity_poly.entity_id
_entity_poly.type
_entity_poly.pdbx_seq_one_letter_code
_entity_poly.pdbx_strand_id
1 'polypeptide(L)'
;MKKITLALLLLSSFTILFAQTPQKMSYQSVIRKTDGTLVTGTLVSIKTSILLGSASGTATYVETQTTTTNNNGLATIEIGGGTPVTGTFAGVNWGAGSHFIKTEIDPTGGSNYTISGTSQLLSVPYALYAGSSENQGKPSIIITGDITDAQAAAQVAAEFGPQTENIYVLNTTNLTTLDLSQIKKLVILNIGGNLNLFAINLSNLGEVYSQFTIEDNKKLSSVSFPVLKVLYGAQTNISSNSSLTSIFLPLLTTCKSIYFSNNAILTSIDLPVLSSVYNYTTTLAFDRNALPSSQINLLLGTMLNISPAGGKYIGLGGQNPPAPPVGQGIIDKEILVSKGNNVVTD
;
A
#
# COMPACT_ATOMS: atom_id res chain seq x y z
N MET A 1 -52.16 6.72 6.28
CA MET A 1 -51.64 6.12 5.02
C MET A 1 -51.15 7.18 4.03
N LYS A 2 -51.94 8.20 3.64
CA LYS A 2 -51.53 9.24 2.66
C LYS A 2 -50.24 10.02 2.98
N LYS A 3 -49.93 10.26 4.26
CA LYS A 3 -48.70 10.96 4.69
C LYS A 3 -47.42 10.09 4.59
N ILE A 4 -47.56 8.76 4.68
CA ILE A 4 -46.44 7.81 4.60
C ILE A 4 -46.07 7.57 3.13
N THR A 5 -47.06 7.49 2.24
CA THR A 5 -46.82 7.42 0.79
C THR A 5 -46.14 8.67 0.24
N LEU A 6 -46.48 9.86 0.76
CA LEU A 6 -45.82 11.11 0.36
C LEU A 6 -44.36 11.18 0.85
N ALA A 7 -44.07 10.66 2.05
CA ALA A 7 -42.71 10.58 2.59
C ALA A 7 -41.84 9.57 1.81
N LEU A 8 -42.38 8.43 1.39
CA LEU A 8 -41.67 7.47 0.54
C LEU A 8 -41.39 8.01 -0.87
N LEU A 9 -42.32 8.78 -1.45
CA LEU A 9 -42.17 9.41 -2.77
C LEU A 9 -41.11 10.53 -2.77
N LEU A 10 -40.96 11.24 -1.65
CA LEU A 10 -39.93 12.26 -1.46
C LEU A 10 -38.55 11.63 -1.24
N LEU A 11 -38.45 10.48 -0.56
CA LEU A 11 -37.17 9.78 -0.36
C LEU A 11 -36.62 9.12 -1.64
N SER A 12 -37.47 8.78 -2.62
CA SER A 12 -37.02 8.20 -3.90
C SER A 12 -36.51 9.23 -4.92
N SER A 13 -36.52 10.52 -4.57
CA SER A 13 -36.12 11.61 -5.49
C SER A 13 -34.64 12.04 -5.39
N PHE A 14 -33.87 11.47 -4.45
CA PHE A 14 -32.42 11.68 -4.39
C PHE A 14 -31.69 10.70 -5.32
N THR A 15 -31.69 11.00 -6.61
CA THR A 15 -30.69 10.44 -7.51
C THR A 15 -29.39 11.22 -7.32
N ILE A 16 -28.33 10.52 -6.91
CA ILE A 16 -26.98 11.08 -6.83
C ILE A 16 -26.53 11.31 -8.27
N LEU A 17 -26.66 12.55 -8.75
CA LEU A 17 -26.10 12.95 -10.03
C LEU A 17 -24.58 13.07 -9.85
N PHE A 18 -23.83 12.09 -10.34
CA PHE A 18 -22.40 12.25 -10.53
C PHE A 18 -22.20 13.34 -11.60
N ALA A 19 -21.77 14.53 -11.17
CA ALA A 19 -21.27 15.53 -12.10
C ALA A 19 -19.94 15.02 -12.65
N GLN A 20 -19.99 14.19 -13.71
CA GLN A 20 -18.79 13.84 -14.43
C GLN A 20 -18.31 15.08 -15.18
N THR A 21 -17.08 15.49 -14.90
CA THR A 21 -16.41 16.51 -15.69
C THR A 21 -16.51 16.12 -17.16
N PRO A 22 -16.96 17.02 -18.05
CA PRO A 22 -16.99 16.73 -19.47
C PRO A 22 -15.64 16.21 -19.95
N GLN A 23 -15.62 15.04 -20.60
CA GLN A 23 -14.40 14.44 -21.20
C GLN A 23 -14.06 15.11 -22.53
N LYS A 24 -14.03 16.45 -22.53
CA LYS A 24 -13.76 17.27 -23.69
C LYS A 24 -13.19 18.62 -23.29
N MET A 25 -12.46 19.27 -24.20
CA MET A 25 -11.91 20.61 -24.00
C MET A 25 -12.12 21.50 -25.23
N SER A 26 -12.45 22.77 -25.02
CA SER A 26 -12.63 23.72 -26.12
C SER A 26 -11.29 24.05 -26.80
N TYR A 27 -11.28 24.07 -28.13
CA TYR A 27 -10.16 24.51 -28.94
C TYR A 27 -10.62 25.45 -30.05
N GLN A 28 -9.87 26.52 -30.25
CA GLN A 28 -10.15 27.52 -31.27
C GLN A 28 -8.88 27.85 -32.05
N SER A 29 -9.01 27.93 -33.36
CA SER A 29 -7.91 28.31 -34.25
C SER A 29 -8.42 29.11 -35.44
N VAL A 30 -7.67 30.14 -35.83
CA VAL A 30 -7.92 30.88 -37.08
C VAL A 30 -7.19 30.17 -38.21
N ILE A 31 -7.94 29.80 -39.25
CA ILE A 31 -7.42 29.03 -40.39
C ILE A 31 -7.10 29.98 -41.54
N ARG A 32 -5.85 29.90 -42.00
CA ARG A 32 -5.33 30.65 -43.16
C ARG A 32 -4.75 29.69 -44.19
N LYS A 33 -4.88 30.04 -45.47
CA LYS A 33 -4.14 29.39 -46.57
C LYS A 33 -2.67 29.84 -46.56
N THR A 34 -1.84 29.21 -47.37
CA THR A 34 -0.41 29.52 -47.52
C THR A 34 -0.14 30.95 -47.98
N ASP A 35 -1.08 31.57 -48.70
CA ASP A 35 -1.03 32.97 -49.13
C ASP A 35 -1.49 33.97 -48.05
N GLY A 36 -1.83 33.49 -46.85
CA GLY A 36 -2.30 34.31 -45.73
C GLY A 36 -3.80 34.62 -45.75
N THR A 37 -4.54 34.23 -46.79
CA THR A 37 -5.99 34.47 -46.90
C THR A 37 -6.76 33.63 -45.88
N LEU A 38 -7.83 34.20 -45.32
CA LEU A 38 -8.69 33.49 -44.37
C LEU A 38 -9.53 32.43 -45.09
N VAL A 39 -9.65 31.25 -44.48
CA VAL A 39 -10.61 30.23 -44.91
C VAL A 39 -11.93 30.52 -44.21
N THR A 40 -12.86 31.23 -44.86
CA THR A 40 -14.12 31.70 -44.26
C THR A 40 -15.32 30.92 -44.76
N GLY A 41 -16.30 30.62 -43.89
CA GLY A 41 -17.57 29.99 -44.28
C GLY A 41 -17.44 28.61 -44.92
N THR A 42 -16.30 27.94 -44.72
CA THR A 42 -15.96 26.70 -45.41
C THR A 42 -15.92 25.54 -44.40
N LEU A 43 -16.43 24.38 -44.81
CA LEU A 43 -16.29 23.15 -44.03
C LEU A 43 -14.83 22.68 -44.09
N VAL A 44 -14.21 22.56 -42.93
CA VAL A 44 -12.84 22.06 -42.79
C VAL A 44 -12.83 20.75 -42.00
N SER A 45 -11.83 19.92 -42.26
CA SER A 45 -11.57 18.69 -41.51
C SER A 45 -10.34 18.88 -40.66
N ILE A 46 -10.43 18.52 -39.38
CA ILE A 46 -9.39 18.71 -38.37
C ILE A 46 -9.08 17.36 -37.74
N LYS A 47 -7.83 16.93 -37.83
CA LYS A 47 -7.28 15.83 -37.04
C LYS A 47 -6.53 16.41 -35.85
N THR A 48 -6.90 15.97 -34.66
CA THR A 48 -6.28 16.40 -33.41
C THR A 48 -5.54 15.23 -32.79
N SER A 49 -4.30 15.45 -32.36
CA SER A 49 -3.50 14.48 -31.61
C SER A 49 -3.05 15.07 -30.27
N ILE A 50 -3.09 14.26 -29.22
CA ILE A 50 -2.45 14.56 -27.93
C ILE A 50 -1.11 13.83 -27.90
N LEU A 51 0.00 14.57 -27.87
CA LEU A 51 1.35 14.05 -27.85
C LEU A 51 1.93 14.10 -26.43
N LEU A 52 2.65 13.04 -26.06
CA LEU A 52 3.30 12.91 -24.75
C LEU A 52 4.78 13.34 -24.79
N GLY A 53 5.19 14.16 -23.82
CA GLY A 53 6.58 14.52 -23.53
C GLY A 53 7.16 15.64 -24.38
N SER A 54 6.86 15.69 -25.68
CA SER A 54 7.38 16.72 -26.60
C SER A 54 6.44 16.99 -27.78
N ALA A 55 6.71 18.08 -28.53
CA ALA A 55 5.99 18.42 -29.76
C ALA A 55 6.12 17.39 -30.90
N SER A 56 7.05 16.44 -30.78
CA SER A 56 7.21 15.30 -31.71
C SER A 56 7.06 13.95 -31.00
N GLY A 57 6.48 13.96 -29.79
CA GLY A 57 6.28 12.77 -28.98
C GLY A 57 5.21 11.84 -29.54
N THR A 58 5.07 10.68 -28.91
CA THR A 58 4.06 9.68 -29.28
C THR A 58 2.65 10.23 -29.07
N ALA A 59 1.77 10.04 -30.06
CA ALA A 59 0.36 10.36 -29.92
C ALA A 59 -0.35 9.34 -29.03
N THR A 60 -0.82 9.75 -27.85
CA THR A 60 -1.58 8.90 -26.93
C THR A 60 -3.07 8.89 -27.25
N TYR A 61 -3.55 9.93 -27.93
CA TYR A 61 -4.92 10.04 -28.41
C TYR A 61 -4.94 10.77 -29.76
N VAL A 62 -5.77 10.29 -30.69
CA VAL A 62 -6.01 10.93 -31.99
C VAL A 62 -7.50 10.88 -32.31
N GLU A 63 -8.06 11.98 -32.79
CA GLU A 63 -9.44 12.09 -33.27
C GLU A 63 -9.53 12.91 -34.56
N THR A 64 -10.65 12.76 -35.26
CA THR A 64 -11.01 13.59 -36.42
C THR A 64 -12.38 14.24 -36.22
N GLN A 65 -12.50 15.50 -36.65
CA GLN A 65 -13.72 16.30 -36.58
C GLN A 65 -13.88 17.17 -37.82
N THR A 66 -15.10 17.60 -38.12
CA THR A 66 -15.36 18.63 -39.13
C THR A 66 -16.07 19.81 -38.50
N THR A 67 -15.77 21.03 -38.97
CA THR A 67 -16.41 22.26 -38.50
C THR A 67 -16.43 23.30 -39.60
N THR A 68 -17.35 24.24 -39.55
CA THR A 68 -17.43 25.35 -40.52
C THR A 68 -16.79 26.59 -39.93
N THR A 69 -15.85 27.20 -40.65
CA THR A 69 -15.21 28.45 -40.20
C THR A 69 -16.17 29.63 -40.26
N ASN A 70 -16.03 30.59 -39.33
CA ASN A 70 -16.81 31.83 -39.37
C ASN A 70 -16.21 32.87 -40.35
N ASN A 71 -16.79 34.07 -40.40
CA ASN A 71 -16.34 35.17 -41.27
C ASN A 71 -14.91 35.67 -40.98
N ASN A 72 -14.36 35.35 -39.79
CA ASN A 72 -12.99 35.66 -39.41
C ASN A 72 -12.04 34.47 -39.61
N GLY A 73 -12.50 33.40 -40.27
CA GLY A 73 -11.75 32.16 -40.45
C GLY A 73 -11.54 31.35 -39.18
N LEU A 74 -12.29 31.65 -38.11
CA LEU A 74 -12.19 30.94 -36.83
C LEU A 74 -12.92 29.60 -36.93
N ALA A 75 -12.21 28.53 -36.63
CA ALA A 75 -12.75 27.20 -36.35
C ALA A 75 -12.82 26.98 -34.84
N THR A 76 -13.95 26.47 -34.36
CA THR A 76 -14.17 26.07 -32.97
C THR A 76 -14.54 24.59 -32.94
N ILE A 77 -13.83 23.82 -32.13
CA ILE A 77 -14.11 22.40 -31.87
C ILE A 77 -14.03 22.10 -30.37
N GLU A 78 -14.61 20.97 -29.96
CA GLU A 78 -14.43 20.40 -28.63
C GLU A 78 -13.56 19.14 -28.77
N ILE A 79 -12.28 19.23 -28.41
CA ILE A 79 -11.36 18.08 -28.44
C ILE A 79 -11.85 17.02 -27.46
N GLY A 80 -11.97 15.76 -27.88
CA GLY A 80 -12.58 14.68 -27.12
C GLY A 80 -14.02 14.36 -27.53
N GLY A 81 -14.64 15.24 -28.34
CA GLY A 81 -15.97 15.04 -28.94
C GLY A 81 -15.95 14.47 -30.36
N GLY A 82 -14.77 14.24 -30.94
CA GLY A 82 -14.61 13.76 -32.31
C GLY A 82 -14.70 12.25 -32.47
N THR A 83 -14.48 11.78 -33.70
CA THR A 83 -14.34 10.35 -33.99
C THR A 83 -12.92 9.90 -33.61
N PRO A 84 -12.74 9.03 -32.59
CA PRO A 84 -11.42 8.56 -32.21
C PRO A 84 -10.79 7.67 -33.29
N VAL A 85 -9.52 7.90 -33.58
CA VAL A 85 -8.68 7.10 -34.49
C VAL A 85 -7.67 6.27 -33.68
N THR A 86 -7.20 6.78 -32.56
CA THR A 86 -6.27 6.09 -31.66
C THR A 86 -6.57 6.47 -30.22
N GLY A 87 -6.62 5.47 -29.34
CA GLY A 87 -6.91 5.67 -27.92
C GLY A 87 -8.32 6.25 -27.66
N THR A 88 -8.54 6.65 -26.42
CA THR A 88 -9.73 7.41 -26.01
C THR A 88 -9.29 8.64 -25.24
N PHE A 89 -10.06 9.72 -25.28
CA PHE A 89 -9.72 10.94 -24.54
C PHE A 89 -9.65 10.68 -23.02
N ALA A 90 -10.53 9.80 -22.52
CA ALA A 90 -10.52 9.31 -21.13
C ALA A 90 -9.25 8.50 -20.77
N GLY A 91 -8.63 7.84 -21.74
CA GLY A 91 -7.44 7.01 -21.55
C GLY A 91 -6.13 7.78 -21.55
N VAL A 92 -6.14 9.09 -21.79
CA VAL A 92 -4.93 9.92 -21.75
C VAL A 92 -4.44 10.02 -20.31
N ASN A 93 -3.21 9.58 -20.05
CA ASN A 93 -2.56 9.73 -18.74
C ASN A 93 -2.06 11.18 -18.56
N TRP A 94 -2.95 12.07 -18.14
CA TRP A 94 -2.65 13.49 -17.93
C TRP A 94 -1.58 13.77 -16.87
N GLY A 95 -1.24 12.80 -16.01
CA GLY A 95 -0.17 12.90 -15.03
C GLY A 95 1.23 12.56 -15.57
N ALA A 96 1.32 11.98 -16.77
CA ALA A 96 2.59 11.65 -17.39
C ALA A 96 3.15 12.86 -18.13
N GLY A 97 4.13 13.55 -17.54
CA GLY A 97 4.92 14.58 -18.24
C GLY A 97 4.12 15.71 -18.90
N SER A 98 4.78 16.42 -19.82
CA SER A 98 4.14 17.51 -20.61
C SER A 98 3.30 16.94 -21.74
N HIS A 99 2.19 17.61 -22.05
CA HIS A 99 1.29 17.23 -23.15
C HIS A 99 1.26 18.33 -24.21
N PHE A 100 1.09 17.93 -25.48
CA PHE A 100 1.00 18.85 -26.62
C PHE A 100 -0.22 18.52 -27.45
N ILE A 101 -0.92 19.55 -27.94
CA ILE A 101 -1.95 19.41 -28.96
C ILE A 101 -1.29 19.61 -30.31
N LYS A 102 -1.39 18.62 -31.19
CA LYS A 102 -1.09 18.75 -32.62
C LYS A 102 -2.40 18.77 -33.40
N THR A 103 -2.59 19.79 -34.22
CA THR A 103 -3.72 19.86 -35.16
C THR A 103 -3.23 19.78 -36.59
N GLU A 104 -3.90 19.00 -37.41
CA GLU A 104 -3.68 18.85 -38.85
C GLU A 104 -5.01 19.15 -39.55
N ILE A 105 -5.03 20.06 -40.52
CA ILE A 105 -6.26 20.64 -41.08
C ILE A 105 -6.26 20.49 -42.60
N ASP A 106 -7.38 19.99 -43.13
CA ASP A 106 -7.71 20.02 -44.55
C ASP A 106 -8.74 21.16 -44.78
N PRO A 107 -8.35 22.24 -45.47
CA PRO A 107 -9.22 23.40 -45.70
C PRO A 107 -10.38 23.11 -46.67
N THR A 108 -10.40 21.95 -47.33
CA THR A 108 -11.46 21.50 -48.24
C THR A 108 -12.41 20.48 -47.61
N GLY A 109 -12.19 20.12 -46.34
CA GLY A 109 -13.03 19.17 -45.61
C GLY A 109 -12.74 17.69 -45.89
N GLY A 110 -11.69 17.39 -46.66
CA GLY A 110 -11.26 16.03 -46.97
C GLY A 110 -10.28 15.44 -45.95
N SER A 111 -9.39 14.57 -46.45
CA SER A 111 -8.37 13.85 -45.67
C SER A 111 -6.94 14.32 -45.98
N ASN A 112 -6.79 15.35 -46.82
CA ASN A 112 -5.51 15.89 -47.26
C ASN A 112 -5.10 17.05 -46.38
N TYR A 113 -4.63 16.72 -45.17
CA TYR A 113 -4.22 17.71 -44.17
C TYR A 113 -2.96 18.45 -44.62
N THR A 114 -3.10 19.75 -44.93
CA THR A 114 -2.02 20.60 -45.47
C THR A 114 -1.53 21.65 -44.48
N ILE A 115 -2.35 21.99 -43.49
CA ILE A 115 -2.01 22.97 -42.45
C ILE A 115 -1.76 22.18 -41.16
N SER A 116 -0.62 22.37 -40.50
CA SER A 116 -0.35 21.75 -39.21
C SER A 116 0.18 22.75 -38.18
N GLY A 117 -0.14 22.51 -36.93
CA GLY A 117 0.30 23.30 -35.78
C GLY A 117 0.47 22.41 -34.57
N THR A 118 1.42 22.76 -33.69
CA THR A 118 1.62 22.06 -32.42
C THR A 118 1.85 23.06 -31.30
N SER A 119 1.11 22.92 -30.20
CA SER A 119 1.17 23.79 -29.04
C SER A 119 1.21 22.97 -27.76
N GLN A 120 2.03 23.39 -26.79
CA GLN A 120 2.05 22.76 -25.47
C GLN A 120 0.78 23.12 -24.69
N LEU A 121 0.24 22.13 -23.97
CA LEU A 121 -0.75 22.38 -22.93
C LEU A 121 -0.03 22.86 -21.67
N LEU A 122 -0.18 24.15 -21.36
CA LEU A 122 0.35 24.73 -20.12
C LEU A 122 -0.47 24.29 -18.89
N SER A 123 -1.73 23.94 -19.11
CA SER A 123 -2.59 23.30 -18.12
C SER A 123 -3.42 22.24 -18.83
N VAL A 124 -3.31 21.00 -18.35
CA VAL A 124 -4.27 19.94 -18.70
C VAL A 124 -5.63 20.27 -18.05
N PRO A 125 -6.76 19.73 -18.52
CA PRO A 125 -8.06 19.95 -17.88
C PRO A 125 -7.97 19.59 -16.38
N TYR A 126 -7.93 20.62 -15.53
CA TYR A 126 -7.65 20.53 -14.09
C TYR A 126 -8.58 19.53 -13.38
N ALA A 127 -9.81 19.41 -13.86
CA ALA A 127 -10.83 18.53 -13.32
C ALA A 127 -10.71 17.03 -13.75
N LEU A 128 -9.87 16.69 -14.73
CA LEU A 128 -9.52 15.29 -15.06
C LEU A 128 -8.27 14.81 -14.31
N TYR A 129 -7.29 15.71 -14.11
CA TYR A 129 -6.11 15.42 -13.29
C TYR A 129 -6.44 15.36 -11.79
N ALA A 130 -7.32 16.24 -11.29
CA ALA A 130 -7.79 16.20 -9.90
C ALA A 130 -8.63 14.94 -9.57
N GLY A 131 -9.30 14.33 -10.57
CA GLY A 131 -9.96 13.04 -10.42
C GLY A 131 -9.00 11.84 -10.41
N SER A 132 -7.72 12.08 -10.67
CA SER A 132 -6.63 11.09 -10.69
C SER A 132 -5.59 11.36 -9.60
N SER A 133 -5.95 12.08 -8.52
CA SER A 133 -5.07 12.14 -7.35
C SER A 133 -4.81 10.70 -6.91
N GLU A 134 -3.58 10.22 -7.12
CA GLU A 134 -3.16 8.90 -6.70
C GLU A 134 -3.64 8.67 -5.27
N ASN A 135 -4.29 7.54 -5.01
CA ASN A 135 -4.74 7.19 -3.68
C ASN A 135 -3.54 7.27 -2.73
N GLN A 136 -3.45 8.36 -1.96
CA GLN A 136 -2.35 8.58 -1.04
C GLN A 136 -2.39 7.58 0.12
N GLY A 137 -3.50 6.86 0.26
CA GLY A 137 -3.78 5.99 1.38
C GLY A 137 -4.23 6.79 2.61
N LYS A 138 -4.79 6.08 3.58
CA LYS A 138 -5.03 6.62 4.91
C LYS A 138 -3.76 6.48 5.74
N PRO A 139 -3.45 7.43 6.65
CA PRO A 139 -2.34 7.29 7.60
C PRO A 139 -2.43 6.00 8.44
N SER A 140 -3.65 5.60 8.76
CA SER A 140 -3.95 4.38 9.52
C SER A 140 -5.07 3.60 8.88
N ILE A 141 -4.87 2.29 8.72
CA ILE A 141 -5.91 1.33 8.35
C ILE A 141 -6.38 0.62 9.62
N ILE A 142 -7.70 0.60 9.85
CA ILE A 142 -8.32 0.00 11.04
C ILE A 142 -9.33 -1.05 10.59
N ILE A 143 -9.03 -2.31 10.89
CA ILE A 143 -9.84 -3.48 10.56
C ILE A 143 -10.39 -4.05 11.87
N THR A 144 -11.70 -3.99 12.06
CA THR A 144 -12.34 -4.36 13.34
C THR A 144 -13.71 -4.99 13.14
N GLY A 145 -14.20 -5.70 14.16
CA GLY A 145 -15.59 -6.17 14.21
C GLY A 145 -15.88 -7.34 13.28
N ASP A 146 -17.11 -7.42 12.79
CA ASP A 146 -17.59 -8.59 12.05
C ASP A 146 -17.21 -8.59 10.56
N ILE A 147 -15.96 -8.28 10.27
CA ILE A 147 -15.42 -8.20 8.92
C ILE A 147 -15.03 -9.58 8.40
N THR A 148 -15.38 -9.84 7.14
CA THR A 148 -14.94 -11.04 6.38
C THR A 148 -13.61 -10.79 5.68
N ASP A 149 -12.93 -11.86 5.26
CA ASP A 149 -11.67 -11.78 4.49
C ASP A 149 -11.79 -10.90 3.25
N ALA A 150 -12.89 -11.03 2.50
CA ALA A 150 -13.13 -10.24 1.28
C ALA A 150 -13.29 -8.74 1.59
N GLN A 151 -13.97 -8.40 2.69
CA GLN A 151 -14.15 -7.00 3.12
C GLN A 151 -12.83 -6.41 3.63
N ALA A 152 -12.05 -7.17 4.39
CA ALA A 152 -10.73 -6.74 4.86
C ALA A 152 -9.79 -6.50 3.68
N ALA A 153 -9.73 -7.42 2.72
CA ALA A 153 -8.92 -7.26 1.51
C ALA A 153 -9.35 -6.04 0.68
N ALA A 154 -10.65 -5.83 0.50
CA ALA A 154 -11.18 -4.65 -0.20
C ALA A 154 -10.83 -3.35 0.54
N GLN A 155 -10.90 -3.35 1.87
CA GLN A 155 -10.52 -2.20 2.69
C GLN A 155 -9.03 -1.89 2.56
N VAL A 156 -8.15 -2.88 2.69
CA VAL A 156 -6.70 -2.66 2.52
C VAL A 156 -6.41 -2.14 1.10
N ALA A 157 -7.02 -2.71 0.06
CA ALA A 157 -6.83 -2.24 -1.31
C ALA A 157 -7.31 -0.79 -1.53
N ALA A 158 -8.37 -0.36 -0.84
CA ALA A 158 -8.92 0.98 -0.94
C ALA A 158 -8.17 2.00 -0.06
N GLU A 159 -7.60 1.58 1.07
CA GLU A 159 -7.04 2.50 2.07
C GLU A 159 -5.51 2.51 2.10
N PHE A 160 -4.85 1.53 1.49
CA PHE A 160 -3.39 1.50 1.42
C PHE A 160 -2.85 2.46 0.36
N GLY A 161 -1.82 3.20 0.72
CA GLY A 161 -1.09 4.08 -0.19
C GLY A 161 0.22 4.59 0.43
N PRO A 162 0.94 5.49 -0.26
CA PRO A 162 2.24 6.01 0.17
C PRO A 162 2.28 6.65 1.56
N GLN A 163 1.14 7.15 2.07
CA GLN A 163 1.03 7.75 3.40
C GLN A 163 0.59 6.78 4.49
N THR A 164 0.35 5.51 4.17
CA THR A 164 -0.05 4.52 5.19
C THR A 164 1.13 4.15 6.08
N GLU A 165 1.01 4.49 7.36
CA GLU A 165 2.05 4.27 8.36
C GLU A 165 1.64 3.21 9.39
N ASN A 166 0.34 3.06 9.65
CA ASN A 166 -0.16 2.25 10.75
C ASN A 166 -1.24 1.26 10.29
N ILE A 167 -1.19 0.05 10.84
CA ILE A 167 -2.23 -0.97 10.63
C ILE A 167 -2.66 -1.54 11.97
N TYR A 168 -3.97 -1.49 12.20
CA TYR A 168 -4.64 -2.06 13.36
C TYR A 168 -5.66 -3.09 12.89
N VAL A 169 -5.51 -4.34 13.31
CA VAL A 169 -6.46 -5.43 13.07
C VAL A 169 -6.91 -5.96 14.42
N LEU A 170 -8.03 -5.44 14.92
CA LEU A 170 -8.43 -5.58 16.32
C LEU A 170 -9.82 -6.17 16.45
N ASN A 171 -9.98 -7.16 17.32
CA ASN A 171 -11.28 -7.67 17.76
C ASN A 171 -12.20 -8.08 16.60
N THR A 172 -11.63 -8.74 15.59
CA THR A 172 -12.44 -9.26 14.47
C THR A 172 -13.10 -10.59 14.82
N THR A 173 -14.34 -10.78 14.37
CA THR A 173 -15.10 -12.02 14.64
C THR A 173 -15.13 -12.97 13.44
N ASN A 174 -15.19 -12.48 12.21
CA ASN A 174 -15.30 -13.34 11.00
C ASN A 174 -14.05 -13.36 10.12
N LEU A 175 -13.01 -12.59 10.45
CA LEU A 175 -11.75 -12.61 9.72
C LEU A 175 -11.00 -13.92 10.00
N THR A 176 -10.66 -14.65 8.95
CA THR A 176 -9.93 -15.92 9.03
C THR A 176 -8.53 -15.82 8.44
N THR A 177 -8.36 -15.01 7.40
CA THR A 177 -7.07 -14.72 6.77
C THR A 177 -6.88 -13.23 6.59
N LEU A 178 -5.63 -12.78 6.70
CA LEU A 178 -5.25 -11.38 6.53
C LEU A 178 -4.07 -11.27 5.56
N ASP A 179 -4.29 -10.64 4.40
CA ASP A 179 -3.22 -10.39 3.42
C ASP A 179 -2.70 -8.96 3.50
N LEU A 180 -1.45 -8.82 3.92
CA LEU A 180 -0.71 -7.56 4.02
C LEU A 180 0.58 -7.61 3.17
N SER A 181 0.63 -8.48 2.15
CA SER A 181 1.81 -8.68 1.30
C SER A 181 2.28 -7.43 0.55
N GLN A 182 1.42 -6.43 0.33
CA GLN A 182 1.82 -5.18 -0.32
C GLN A 182 2.65 -4.26 0.59
N ILE A 183 2.62 -4.48 1.91
CA ILE A 183 3.22 -3.58 2.89
C ILE A 183 4.69 -3.93 3.10
N LYS A 184 5.54 -2.90 2.96
CA LYS A 184 7.00 -3.02 3.11
C LYS A 184 7.52 -2.46 4.42
N LYS A 185 6.89 -1.38 4.92
CA LYS A 185 7.31 -0.66 6.12
C LYS A 185 6.09 -0.17 6.86
N LEU A 186 6.15 -0.17 8.19
CA LEU A 186 5.13 0.43 9.06
C LEU A 186 5.77 1.13 10.24
N VAL A 187 5.10 2.14 10.77
CA VAL A 187 5.40 2.67 12.09
C VAL A 187 4.77 1.78 13.15
N ILE A 188 3.50 1.40 12.96
CA ILE A 188 2.76 0.52 13.89
C ILE A 188 2.10 -0.62 13.13
N LEU A 189 2.31 -1.83 13.63
CA LEU A 189 1.51 -3.01 13.31
C LEU A 189 0.92 -3.57 14.60
N ASN A 190 -0.40 -3.62 14.71
CA ASN A 190 -1.09 -4.22 15.85
C ASN A 190 -2.20 -5.17 15.36
N ILE A 191 -2.05 -6.46 15.65
CA ILE A 191 -2.98 -7.53 15.29
C ILE A 191 -3.41 -8.21 16.60
N GLY A 192 -4.56 -7.81 17.13
CA GLY A 192 -4.98 -8.09 18.50
C GLY A 192 -6.39 -8.69 18.59
N GLY A 193 -6.58 -9.76 19.35
CA GLY A 193 -7.93 -10.22 19.75
C GLY A 193 -8.81 -10.73 18.61
N ASN A 194 -8.23 -11.23 17.52
CA ASN A 194 -9.01 -11.72 16.38
C ASN A 194 -9.44 -13.17 16.62
N LEU A 195 -10.76 -13.41 16.68
CA LEU A 195 -11.35 -14.66 17.14
C LEU A 195 -11.05 -15.85 16.22
N ASN A 196 -11.10 -15.60 14.90
CA ASN A 196 -11.03 -16.65 13.88
C ASN A 196 -9.79 -16.57 12.97
N LEU A 197 -8.94 -15.56 13.16
CA LEU A 197 -7.74 -15.34 12.35
C LEU A 197 -6.74 -16.48 12.56
N PHE A 198 -6.49 -17.27 11.51
CA PHE A 198 -5.56 -18.40 11.55
C PHE A 198 -4.31 -18.21 10.71
N ALA A 199 -4.32 -17.28 9.75
CA ALA A 199 -3.19 -17.01 8.86
C ALA A 199 -3.03 -15.51 8.55
N ILE A 200 -1.78 -15.05 8.50
CA ILE A 200 -1.40 -13.67 8.17
C ILE A 200 -0.28 -13.71 7.13
N ASN A 201 -0.41 -12.95 6.04
CA ASN A 201 0.63 -12.80 5.03
C ASN A 201 1.38 -11.47 5.20
N LEU A 202 2.63 -11.54 5.66
CA LEU A 202 3.55 -10.40 5.87
C LEU A 202 4.83 -10.57 5.04
N SER A 203 4.74 -11.24 3.89
CA SER A 203 5.87 -11.68 3.06
C SER A 203 6.86 -10.58 2.66
N ASN A 204 6.40 -9.33 2.53
CA ASN A 204 7.24 -8.20 2.13
C ASN A 204 7.53 -7.19 3.25
N LEU A 205 7.05 -7.43 4.49
CA LEU A 205 7.27 -6.51 5.61
C LEU A 205 8.74 -6.56 6.04
N GLY A 206 9.49 -5.49 5.73
CA GLY A 206 10.93 -5.40 5.96
C GLY A 206 11.35 -4.62 7.21
N GLU A 207 10.53 -3.67 7.66
CA GLU A 207 10.85 -2.76 8.77
C GLU A 207 9.60 -2.35 9.56
N VAL A 208 9.72 -2.30 10.90
CA VAL A 208 8.71 -1.71 11.79
C VAL A 208 9.35 -0.75 12.79
N TYR A 209 8.90 0.50 12.81
CA TYR A 209 9.61 1.58 13.50
C TYR A 209 9.25 1.78 14.98
N SER A 210 8.00 1.50 15.40
CA SER A 210 7.54 1.86 16.75
C SER A 210 6.92 0.69 17.51
N GLN A 211 5.78 0.17 17.04
CA GLN A 211 5.07 -0.90 17.73
C GLN A 211 4.81 -2.05 16.78
N PHE A 212 5.08 -3.25 17.25
CA PHE A 212 4.82 -4.50 16.56
C PHE A 212 4.14 -5.43 17.56
N THR A 213 2.84 -5.66 17.41
CA THR A 213 2.06 -6.47 18.34
C THR A 213 1.23 -7.48 17.59
N ILE A 214 1.38 -8.76 17.95
CA ILE A 214 0.49 -9.84 17.52
C ILE A 214 0.03 -10.56 18.78
N GLU A 215 -1.17 -10.26 19.25
CA GLU A 215 -1.66 -10.75 20.53
C GLU A 215 -3.09 -11.30 20.48
N ASP A 216 -3.38 -12.28 21.33
CA ASP A 216 -4.72 -12.84 21.52
C ASP A 216 -5.39 -13.38 20.23
N ASN A 217 -4.62 -13.79 19.22
CA ASN A 217 -5.14 -14.42 18.01
C ASN A 217 -5.21 -15.94 18.21
N LYS A 218 -6.30 -16.40 18.84
CA LYS A 218 -6.40 -17.77 19.37
C LYS A 218 -6.21 -18.88 18.35
N LYS A 219 -6.51 -18.64 17.07
CA LYS A 219 -6.39 -19.63 15.98
C LYS A 219 -5.13 -19.49 15.13
N LEU A 220 -4.31 -18.45 15.35
CA LEU A 220 -3.10 -18.21 14.58
C LEU A 220 -2.08 -19.31 14.86
N SER A 221 -1.70 -20.07 13.82
CA SER A 221 -0.89 -21.29 13.96
C SER A 221 0.60 -21.08 13.77
N SER A 222 0.97 -20.09 12.95
CA SER A 222 2.34 -19.69 12.67
C SER A 222 2.39 -18.21 12.27
N VAL A 223 3.55 -17.59 12.47
CA VAL A 223 3.84 -16.24 11.93
C VAL A 223 5.24 -16.24 11.32
N SER A 224 5.34 -15.72 10.10
CA SER A 224 6.58 -15.68 9.34
C SER A 224 6.87 -14.28 8.82
N PHE A 225 8.14 -13.89 8.90
CA PHE A 225 8.68 -12.61 8.46
C PHE A 225 9.90 -12.82 7.55
N PRO A 226 9.69 -13.24 6.28
CA PRO A 226 10.79 -13.67 5.42
C PRO A 226 11.82 -12.57 5.14
N VAL A 227 11.41 -11.29 5.20
CA VAL A 227 12.25 -10.15 4.83
C VAL A 227 12.45 -9.12 5.95
N LEU A 228 11.89 -9.33 7.15
CA LEU A 228 11.98 -8.37 8.26
C LEU A 228 13.41 -8.34 8.80
N LYS A 229 14.09 -7.19 8.65
CA LYS A 229 15.50 -7.05 9.03
C LYS A 229 15.72 -6.36 10.35
N VAL A 230 14.85 -5.40 10.66
CA VAL A 230 15.04 -4.48 11.79
C VAL A 230 13.72 -4.22 12.49
N LEU A 231 13.76 -4.29 13.82
CA LEU A 231 12.70 -3.89 14.73
C LEU A 231 13.19 -2.73 15.60
N TYR A 232 12.82 -1.50 15.26
CA TYR A 232 13.25 -0.30 16.00
C TYR A 232 12.43 -0.09 17.29
N GLY A 233 11.23 -0.66 17.31
CA GLY A 233 10.24 -0.51 18.38
C GLY A 233 10.61 -1.17 19.70
N ALA A 234 10.34 -0.49 20.82
CA ALA A 234 10.46 -1.09 22.15
C ALA A 234 9.32 -2.07 22.47
N GLN A 235 8.23 -1.99 21.72
CA GLN A 235 7.01 -2.77 21.89
C GLN A 235 6.90 -3.82 20.77
N THR A 236 7.85 -4.75 20.70
CA THR A 236 7.74 -5.95 19.86
C THR A 236 7.19 -7.10 20.70
N ASN A 237 5.90 -7.35 20.57
CA ASN A 237 5.16 -8.34 21.34
C ASN A 237 4.50 -9.38 20.43
N ILE A 238 4.71 -10.66 20.72
CA ILE A 238 3.89 -11.76 20.18
C ILE A 238 3.44 -12.59 21.37
N SER A 239 2.21 -12.39 21.84
CA SER A 239 1.75 -13.01 23.08
C SER A 239 0.34 -13.56 23.05
N SER A 240 0.08 -14.55 23.90
CA SER A 240 -1.28 -15.08 24.10
C SER A 240 -1.92 -15.66 22.83
N ASN A 241 -1.11 -16.04 21.83
CA ASN A 241 -1.60 -16.73 20.64
C ASN A 241 -1.62 -18.24 20.92
N SER A 242 -2.73 -18.73 21.49
CA SER A 242 -2.81 -20.08 22.07
C SER A 242 -2.61 -21.25 21.08
N SER A 243 -2.74 -21.02 19.78
CA SER A 243 -2.49 -22.03 18.74
C SER A 243 -1.14 -21.85 18.03
N LEU A 244 -0.34 -20.86 18.42
CA LEU A 244 0.89 -20.53 17.72
C LEU A 244 1.97 -21.55 18.04
N THR A 245 2.50 -22.22 17.02
CA THR A 245 3.50 -23.29 17.14
C THR A 245 4.91 -22.83 16.75
N SER A 246 5.01 -21.82 15.88
CA SER A 246 6.28 -21.35 15.35
C SER A 246 6.28 -19.85 15.03
N ILE A 247 7.45 -19.23 15.24
CA ILE A 247 7.76 -17.85 14.83
C ILE A 247 9.03 -17.89 13.98
N PHE A 248 9.00 -17.31 12.78
CA PHE A 248 10.12 -17.34 11.84
C PHE A 248 10.59 -15.93 11.46
N LEU A 249 11.81 -15.56 11.85
CA LEU A 249 12.45 -14.26 11.63
C LEU A 249 13.88 -14.44 11.06
N PRO A 250 14.03 -15.05 9.86
CA PRO A 250 15.30 -15.54 9.34
C PRO A 250 16.31 -14.43 9.02
N LEU A 251 15.83 -13.21 8.76
CA LEU A 251 16.67 -12.08 8.37
C LEU A 251 16.74 -10.98 9.45
N LEU A 252 16.18 -11.22 10.64
CA LEU A 252 16.19 -10.22 11.72
C LEU A 252 17.60 -10.09 12.29
N THR A 253 18.24 -8.95 12.03
CA THR A 253 19.62 -8.67 12.47
C THR A 253 19.68 -7.81 13.72
N THR A 254 18.69 -6.93 13.89
CA THR A 254 18.70 -5.89 14.92
C THR A 254 17.30 -5.69 15.51
N CYS A 255 17.19 -5.66 16.84
CA CYS A 255 15.95 -5.32 17.53
C CYS A 255 16.18 -4.41 18.75
N LYS A 256 15.15 -3.72 19.23
CA LYS A 256 15.24 -2.96 20.49
C LYS A 256 14.84 -3.81 21.69
N SER A 257 13.74 -4.54 21.60
CA SER A 257 13.31 -5.56 22.56
C SER A 257 12.49 -6.62 21.82
N ILE A 258 12.35 -7.81 22.41
CA ILE A 258 11.48 -8.89 21.96
C ILE A 258 10.73 -9.42 23.17
N TYR A 259 9.41 -9.58 23.04
CA TYR A 259 8.54 -10.19 24.04
C TYR A 259 7.67 -11.24 23.35
N PHE A 260 8.12 -12.48 23.30
CA PHE A 260 7.34 -13.60 22.80
C PHE A 260 6.89 -14.45 23.98
N SER A 261 5.69 -14.24 24.50
CA SER A 261 5.30 -14.85 25.78
C SER A 261 3.86 -15.30 25.84
N ASN A 262 3.57 -16.29 26.69
CA ASN A 262 2.22 -16.84 26.86
C ASN A 262 1.65 -17.50 25.58
N ASN A 263 2.50 -18.00 24.69
CA ASN A 263 2.06 -18.80 23.54
C ASN A 263 2.13 -20.28 23.92
N ALA A 264 1.00 -20.81 24.42
CA ALA A 264 0.93 -22.06 25.18
C ALA A 264 1.47 -23.31 24.48
N ILE A 265 1.58 -23.31 23.15
CA ILE A 265 2.09 -24.45 22.36
C ILE A 265 3.22 -24.05 21.40
N LEU A 266 3.85 -22.88 21.64
CA LEU A 266 4.97 -22.40 20.82
C LEU A 266 6.22 -23.20 21.13
N THR A 267 6.68 -23.99 20.15
CA THR A 267 7.82 -24.90 20.29
C THR A 267 9.06 -24.47 19.51
N SER A 268 8.92 -23.53 18.56
CA SER A 268 10.03 -23.11 17.69
C SER A 268 10.05 -21.59 17.47
N ILE A 269 11.23 -20.98 17.62
CA ILE A 269 11.49 -19.57 17.33
C ILE A 269 12.81 -19.50 16.56
N ASP A 270 12.79 -19.00 15.33
CA ASP A 270 14.00 -18.87 14.54
C ASP A 270 14.48 -17.41 14.47
N LEU A 271 15.70 -17.18 14.95
CA LEU A 271 16.38 -15.88 15.04
C LEU A 271 17.87 -16.00 14.63
N PRO A 272 18.19 -16.64 13.49
CA PRO A 272 19.51 -17.22 13.26
C PRO A 272 20.62 -16.17 13.03
N VAL A 273 20.24 -14.94 12.67
CA VAL A 273 21.16 -13.85 12.32
C VAL A 273 21.04 -12.64 13.25
N LEU A 274 20.33 -12.76 14.36
CA LEU A 274 20.19 -11.69 15.34
C LEU A 274 21.56 -11.42 15.98
N SER A 275 22.10 -10.23 15.76
CA SER A 275 23.49 -9.89 16.10
C SER A 275 23.66 -8.59 16.86
N SER A 276 22.62 -7.74 16.93
CA SER A 276 22.69 -6.51 17.71
C SER A 276 21.36 -6.08 18.30
N VAL A 277 21.45 -5.30 19.37
CA VAL A 277 20.31 -4.60 19.98
C VAL A 277 20.62 -3.11 20.16
N TYR A 278 19.58 -2.27 20.09
CA TYR A 278 19.76 -0.81 20.09
C TYR A 278 20.23 -0.21 21.42
N ASN A 279 19.96 -0.86 22.55
CA ASN A 279 20.22 -0.30 23.87
C ASN A 279 20.89 -1.31 24.80
N TYR A 280 21.65 -0.80 25.77
CA TYR A 280 22.28 -1.62 26.80
C TYR A 280 21.26 -2.24 27.77
N THR A 281 20.02 -1.74 27.84
CA THR A 281 18.94 -2.27 28.70
C THR A 281 17.82 -2.93 27.88
N THR A 282 18.19 -3.79 26.93
CA THR A 282 17.24 -4.52 26.08
C THR A 282 16.68 -5.74 26.79
N THR A 283 15.39 -6.01 26.57
CA THR A 283 14.73 -7.24 26.99
C THR A 283 14.52 -8.17 25.80
N LEU A 284 14.99 -9.41 25.92
CA LEU A 284 14.72 -10.53 25.01
C LEU A 284 14.00 -11.60 25.83
N ALA A 285 12.68 -11.53 25.88
CA ALA A 285 11.81 -12.38 26.68
C ALA A 285 11.08 -13.40 25.80
N PHE A 286 11.21 -14.66 26.17
CA PHE A 286 10.63 -15.84 25.53
C PHE A 286 9.89 -16.70 26.57
N ASP A 287 9.39 -16.05 27.63
CA ASP A 287 8.84 -16.71 28.80
C ASP A 287 7.43 -17.27 28.57
N ARG A 288 7.04 -18.31 29.33
CA ARG A 288 5.67 -18.85 29.31
C ARG A 288 5.23 -19.40 27.95
N ASN A 289 6.10 -20.13 27.26
CA ASN A 289 5.79 -20.84 26.02
C ASN A 289 5.91 -22.36 26.24
N ALA A 290 6.02 -23.15 25.17
CA ALA A 290 6.28 -24.59 25.21
C ALA A 290 7.62 -24.93 24.53
N LEU A 291 8.62 -24.07 24.67
CA LEU A 291 9.92 -24.24 24.01
C LEU A 291 10.65 -25.44 24.65
N PRO A 292 11.05 -26.47 23.87
CA PRO A 292 11.83 -27.58 24.41
C PRO A 292 13.26 -27.13 24.75
N SER A 293 13.96 -27.88 25.61
CA SER A 293 15.35 -27.55 26.01
C SER A 293 16.32 -27.40 24.82
N SER A 294 16.08 -28.10 23.71
CA SER A 294 16.86 -27.91 22.47
C SER A 294 16.71 -26.51 21.89
N GLN A 295 15.49 -25.97 21.91
CA GLN A 295 15.17 -24.61 21.46
C GLN A 295 15.72 -23.56 22.44
N ILE A 296 15.66 -23.84 23.74
CA ILE A 296 16.29 -22.98 24.77
C ILE A 296 17.80 -22.90 24.54
N ASN A 297 18.47 -24.02 24.32
CA ASN A 297 19.90 -24.06 24.00
C ASN A 297 20.23 -23.26 22.73
N LEU A 298 19.43 -23.41 21.66
CA LEU A 298 19.63 -22.67 20.42
C LEU A 298 19.52 -21.15 20.62
N LEU A 299 18.51 -20.71 21.39
CA LEU A 299 18.33 -19.30 21.71
C LEU A 299 19.50 -18.79 22.54
N LEU A 300 19.92 -19.48 23.59
CA LEU A 300 21.10 -19.10 24.39
C LEU A 300 22.36 -18.96 23.53
N GLY A 301 22.63 -19.93 22.65
CA GLY A 301 23.76 -19.87 21.72
C GLY A 301 23.68 -18.67 20.77
N THR A 302 22.47 -18.34 20.29
CA THR A 302 22.23 -17.13 19.47
C THR A 302 22.55 -15.86 20.27
N MET A 303 22.09 -15.77 21.52
CA MET A 303 22.28 -14.57 22.37
C MET A 303 23.76 -14.27 22.66
N LEU A 304 24.66 -15.26 22.60
CA LEU A 304 26.10 -15.06 22.82
C LEU A 304 26.73 -14.09 21.83
N ASN A 305 26.16 -14.02 20.62
CA ASN A 305 26.67 -13.24 19.49
C ASN A 305 26.00 -11.86 19.36
N ILE A 306 25.11 -11.51 20.30
CA ILE A 306 24.41 -10.22 20.27
C ILE A 306 25.27 -9.13 20.93
N SER A 307 25.47 -8.04 20.20
CA SER A 307 26.08 -6.81 20.68
C SER A 307 25.03 -5.82 21.23
N PRO A 308 25.28 -5.11 22.33
CA PRO A 308 26.45 -5.21 23.20
C PRO A 308 26.47 -6.54 23.97
N ALA A 309 27.66 -7.01 24.35
CA ALA A 309 27.84 -8.33 24.98
C ALA A 309 27.07 -8.50 26.30
N GLY A 310 26.87 -7.42 27.07
CA GLY A 310 26.22 -7.39 28.38
C GLY A 310 24.99 -6.48 28.45
N GLY A 311 24.38 -6.39 29.64
CA GLY A 311 23.30 -5.45 29.97
C GLY A 311 21.88 -5.91 29.60
N LYS A 312 21.74 -7.03 28.87
CA LYS A 312 20.44 -7.52 28.42
C LYS A 312 19.72 -8.28 29.54
N TYR A 313 18.40 -8.18 29.56
CA TYR A 313 17.54 -9.17 30.21
C TYR A 313 17.18 -10.24 29.20
N ILE A 314 17.44 -11.50 29.53
CA ILE A 314 17.15 -12.68 28.71
C ILE A 314 16.22 -13.58 29.53
N GLY A 315 14.94 -13.60 29.15
CA GLY A 315 13.91 -14.41 29.80
C GLY A 315 13.60 -15.64 28.96
N LEU A 316 13.79 -16.83 29.52
CA LEU A 316 13.52 -18.12 28.90
C LEU A 316 12.76 -19.04 29.86
N GLY A 317 12.16 -18.49 30.92
CA GLY A 317 11.55 -19.24 32.00
C GLY A 317 10.04 -19.42 31.87
N GLY A 318 9.48 -20.22 32.77
CA GLY A 318 8.08 -20.57 32.83
C GLY A 318 7.62 -21.42 31.64
N GLN A 319 8.49 -22.19 30.98
CA GLN A 319 8.05 -23.05 29.90
C GLN A 319 7.10 -24.13 30.44
N ASN A 320 6.15 -24.56 29.60
CA ASN A 320 5.22 -25.62 29.93
C ASN A 320 5.19 -26.68 28.81
N PRO A 321 5.76 -27.88 29.03
CA PRO A 321 6.42 -28.32 30.26
C PRO A 321 7.73 -27.56 30.55
N PRO A 322 8.25 -27.59 31.80
CA PRO A 322 9.52 -26.96 32.14
C PRO A 322 10.67 -27.46 31.26
N ALA A 323 11.49 -26.54 30.78
CA ALA A 323 12.56 -26.82 29.82
C ALA A 323 13.87 -26.12 30.23
N PRO A 324 14.57 -26.62 31.27
CA PRO A 324 15.85 -26.06 31.66
C PRO A 324 16.90 -26.24 30.54
N PRO A 325 17.91 -25.37 30.45
CA PRO A 325 19.03 -25.55 29.53
C PRO A 325 19.82 -26.83 29.88
N VAL A 326 20.39 -27.48 28.86
CA VAL A 326 21.16 -28.72 29.02
C VAL A 326 22.46 -28.69 28.23
N GLY A 327 23.49 -29.43 28.66
CA GLY A 327 24.75 -29.53 27.92
C GLY A 327 25.37 -28.15 27.63
N GLN A 328 25.62 -27.85 26.35
CA GLN A 328 26.18 -26.56 25.92
C GLN A 328 25.33 -25.35 26.35
N GLY A 329 24.01 -25.49 26.47
CA GLY A 329 23.14 -24.39 26.92
C GLY A 329 23.43 -23.93 28.35
N ILE A 330 23.91 -24.82 29.24
CA ILE A 330 24.31 -24.45 30.60
C ILE A 330 25.54 -23.54 30.54
N ILE A 331 26.53 -23.90 29.72
CA ILE A 331 27.75 -23.14 29.50
C ILE A 331 27.42 -21.78 28.87
N ASP A 332 26.55 -21.77 27.85
CA ASP A 332 26.14 -20.54 27.17
C ASP A 332 25.43 -19.57 28.13
N LYS A 333 24.56 -20.08 29.01
CA LYS A 333 23.94 -19.29 30.08
C LYS A 333 24.98 -18.68 31.03
N GLU A 334 25.95 -19.47 31.50
CA GLU A 334 27.01 -18.97 32.39
C GLU A 334 27.85 -17.87 31.71
N ILE A 335 28.21 -18.07 30.43
CA ILE A 335 28.94 -17.06 29.65
C ILE A 335 28.12 -15.77 29.52
N LEU A 336 26.82 -15.87 29.21
CA LEU A 336 25.94 -14.69 29.14
C LEU A 336 25.88 -13.94 30.47
N VAL A 337 25.74 -14.65 31.59
CA VAL A 337 25.75 -14.05 32.93
C VAL A 337 27.10 -13.38 33.22
N SER A 338 28.22 -14.03 32.90
CA SER A 338 29.57 -13.47 33.08
C SER A 338 29.82 -12.20 32.27
N LYS A 339 29.17 -12.07 31.11
CA LYS A 339 29.17 -10.86 30.27
C LYS A 339 28.29 -9.73 30.84
N GLY A 340 27.62 -9.93 31.98
CA GLY A 340 26.79 -8.93 32.65
C GLY A 340 25.34 -8.90 32.15
N ASN A 341 24.80 -10.02 31.65
CA ASN A 341 23.38 -10.14 31.32
C ASN A 341 22.60 -10.74 32.52
N ASN A 342 21.33 -10.38 32.64
CA ASN A 342 20.40 -11.08 33.54
C ASN A 342 19.71 -12.20 32.76
N VAL A 343 19.98 -13.45 33.09
CA VAL A 343 19.47 -14.62 32.36
C VAL A 343 18.60 -15.48 33.27
N VAL A 344 17.32 -15.63 32.91
CA VAL A 344 16.34 -16.43 33.63
C VAL A 344 15.94 -17.61 32.74
N THR A 345 16.02 -18.82 33.29
CA THR A 345 15.52 -20.06 32.67
C THR A 345 14.67 -20.81 33.69
N ASP A 346 13.99 -21.87 33.27
CA ASP A 346 13.52 -22.91 34.20
C ASP A 346 14.68 -23.56 34.97
#